data_AF-A0A924N6S1-F1
#
_entry.id   AF-A0A924N6S1-F1
#
_cell.length_a   1.000
_cell.length_b   1.000
_cell.length_c   1.000
_cell.angle_alpha   90.00
_cell.angle_beta   90.00
_cell.angle_gamma   90.00
#
_symmetry.space_group_name_H-M   'P 1'
#
loop_
_entity.id
_entity.type
_entity.pdbx_description
1 polymer ?
#
loop_
_entity_poly.entity_id
_entity_poly.type
_entity_poly.pdbx_seq_one_letter_code
_entity_poly.pdbx_strand_id
1 'polypeptide(L)'
;MQRNDWGIHFNVSPDQGLFASDGGDSSQVARTREGLWLNLLRPDGDRLVSERLVNMRHQGYRRDEPNVQFTPDGKWVVFRGNFDGEVQVYAVEVAKAR
;
A
#
# COMPACT_ATOMS: atom_id res chain seq x y z
N MET A 1 4.38 -13.24 -0.89
CA MET A 1 3.12 -12.47 -1.04
C MET A 1 2.24 -13.18 -2.03
N GLN A 2 0.92 -12.99 -1.94
CA GLN A 2 -0.03 -13.55 -2.90
C GLN A 2 -0.36 -12.53 -3.99
N ARG A 3 -0.92 -12.98 -5.12
CA ARG A 3 -1.32 -12.11 -6.25
C ARG A 3 -2.25 -10.96 -5.83
N ASN A 4 -3.11 -11.21 -4.84
CA ASN A 4 -4.04 -10.18 -4.35
C ASN A 4 -3.36 -9.09 -3.53
N ASP A 5 -2.10 -9.28 -3.12
CA ASP A 5 -1.33 -8.30 -2.35
C ASP A 5 -0.48 -7.40 -3.26
N TRP A 6 -0.53 -7.61 -4.58
CA TRP A 6 0.26 -6.86 -5.54
C TRP A 6 -0.36 -5.48 -5.77
N GLY A 7 0.49 -4.46 -5.70
CA GLY A 7 0.15 -3.10 -6.13
C GLY A 7 0.77 -2.74 -7.47
N ILE A 8 0.49 -1.51 -7.87
CA ILE A 8 1.08 -0.90 -9.08
C ILE A 8 2.48 -0.42 -8.74
N HIS A 9 2.64 0.21 -7.58
CA HIS A 9 3.89 0.72 -7.06
C HIS A 9 4.31 -0.01 -5.80
N PHE A 10 5.63 -0.09 -5.64
CA PHE A 10 6.27 -0.57 -4.42
C PHE A 10 7.34 0.44 -4.01
N ASN A 11 7.43 0.69 -2.70
CA ASN A 11 8.50 1.49 -2.12
C ASN A 11 9.14 0.74 -0.95
N VAL A 12 10.35 1.11 -0.61
CA VAL A 12 11.18 0.49 0.42
C VAL A 12 11.35 1.45 1.60
N SER A 13 11.37 0.92 2.83
CA SER A 13 11.65 1.73 4.02
C SER A 13 13.09 2.26 4.04
N PRO A 14 13.36 3.34 4.79
CA PRO A 14 14.70 3.95 4.83
C PRO A 14 15.81 2.99 5.27
N ASP A 15 15.49 2.06 6.17
CA ASP A 15 16.41 1.01 6.66
C ASP A 15 16.50 -0.21 5.72
N GLN A 16 15.80 -0.17 4.59
CA GLN A 16 15.73 -1.25 3.59
C GLN A 16 15.17 -2.58 4.11
N GLY A 17 14.49 -2.58 5.26
CA GLY A 17 13.95 -3.78 5.89
C GLY A 17 12.51 -4.12 5.51
N LEU A 18 11.73 -3.14 5.04
CA LEU A 18 10.31 -3.27 4.74
C LEU A 18 9.99 -2.75 3.35
N PHE A 19 8.89 -3.25 2.79
CA PHE A 19 8.31 -2.69 1.57
C PHE A 19 6.86 -2.28 1.82
N ALA A 20 6.37 -1.34 1.04
CA ALA A 20 4.96 -0.97 0.99
C ALA A 20 4.46 -1.12 -0.45
N SER A 21 3.23 -1.60 -0.58
CA SER A 21 2.53 -1.71 -1.84
C SER A 21 1.25 -0.89 -1.78
N ASP A 22 0.97 -0.12 -2.83
CA ASP A 22 -0.21 0.78 -2.89
C ASP A 22 -1.51 0.09 -3.32
N GLY A 23 -1.46 -1.24 -3.54
CA GLY A 23 -2.58 -2.02 -4.00
C GLY A 23 -2.98 -1.71 -5.45
N GLY A 24 -4.09 -2.28 -5.88
CA GLY A 24 -4.58 -2.09 -7.24
C GLY A 24 -5.95 -2.69 -7.45
N ASP A 25 -6.71 -2.07 -8.35
CA ASP A 25 -8.03 -2.57 -8.71
C ASP A 25 -7.98 -3.66 -9.80
N SER A 26 -9.15 -4.21 -10.13
CA SER A 26 -9.29 -5.29 -11.11
C SER A 26 -8.89 -4.92 -12.55
N SER A 27 -8.73 -3.63 -12.86
CA SER A 27 -8.29 -3.15 -14.17
C SER A 27 -6.78 -3.15 -14.34
N GLN A 28 -6.02 -3.28 -13.24
CA GLN A 28 -4.56 -3.23 -13.22
C GLN A 28 -3.91 -4.60 -13.50
N VAL A 29 -2.57 -4.63 -13.62
CA VAL A 29 -1.78 -5.81 -14.05
C VAL A 29 -2.14 -7.07 -13.27
N ALA A 30 -2.27 -6.95 -11.96
CA ALA A 30 -2.60 -8.07 -11.08
C ALA A 30 -4.06 -8.53 -11.22
N ARG A 31 -4.94 -7.81 -11.93
CA ARG A 31 -6.38 -8.11 -12.17
C ARG A 31 -7.07 -8.73 -10.95
N THR A 32 -6.84 -8.14 -9.79
CA THR A 32 -7.27 -8.69 -8.50
C THR A 32 -8.65 -8.12 -8.15
N ARG A 33 -9.54 -8.97 -7.65
CA ARG A 33 -10.87 -8.56 -7.16
C ARG A 33 -10.84 -8.11 -5.70
N GLU A 34 -9.74 -8.40 -5.00
CA GLU A 34 -9.57 -8.17 -3.56
C GLU A 34 -8.29 -7.35 -3.26
N GLY A 35 -7.71 -6.70 -4.26
CA GLY A 35 -6.41 -6.02 -4.19
C GLY A 35 -6.49 -4.57 -3.74
N LEU A 36 -7.67 -4.14 -3.28
CA LEU A 36 -7.93 -2.78 -2.79
C LEU A 36 -7.42 -2.63 -1.36
N TRP A 37 -6.12 -2.87 -1.17
CA TRP A 37 -5.42 -2.72 0.10
C TRP A 37 -4.05 -2.12 -0.12
N LEU A 38 -3.71 -1.12 0.69
CA LEU A 38 -2.31 -0.76 0.93
C LEU A 38 -1.74 -1.83 1.86
N ASN A 39 -0.65 -2.46 1.44
CA ASN A 39 -0.01 -3.54 2.19
C ASN A 39 1.40 -3.15 2.64
N LEU A 40 1.73 -3.45 3.88
CA LEU A 40 3.10 -3.54 4.35
C LEU A 40 3.61 -4.96 4.07
N LEU A 41 4.81 -5.08 3.50
CA LEU A 41 5.40 -6.36 3.14
C LEU A 41 6.67 -6.56 3.96
N ARG A 42 6.74 -7.70 4.64
CA ARG A 42 7.84 -8.09 5.52
C ARG A 42 8.59 -9.26 4.89
N PRO A 43 9.91 -9.16 4.67
CA PRO A 43 10.72 -10.30 4.27
C PRO A 43 10.67 -11.40 5.34
N ASP A 44 10.46 -12.63 4.88
CA ASP A 44 10.49 -13.86 5.69
C ASP A 44 11.13 -14.97 4.84
N GLY A 45 12.44 -15.13 4.99
CA GLY A 45 13.23 -16.05 4.16
C GLY A 45 13.13 -15.74 2.67
N ASP A 46 12.59 -16.67 1.89
CA ASP A 46 12.39 -16.57 0.44
C ASP A 46 11.04 -15.93 0.05
N ARG A 47 10.31 -15.39 1.03
CA ARG A 47 8.94 -14.88 0.86
C ARG A 47 8.78 -13.47 1.42
N LEU A 48 7.71 -12.82 0.97
CA LEU A 48 7.17 -11.59 1.57
C LEU A 48 5.85 -11.90 2.25
N VAL A 49 5.71 -11.59 3.54
CA VAL A 49 4.45 -11.67 4.28
C VAL A 49 3.75 -10.33 4.21
N SER A 50 2.49 -10.33 3.76
CA SER A 50 1.67 -9.13 3.61
C SER A 50 0.87 -8.83 4.88
N GLU A 51 0.79 -7.54 5.21
CA GLU A 51 -0.02 -6.99 6.28
C GLU A 51 -0.86 -5.84 5.72
N ARG A 52 -2.19 -5.96 5.83
CA ARG A 52 -3.14 -4.96 5.33
C ARG A 52 -3.15 -3.74 6.24
N LEU A 53 -2.76 -2.58 5.71
CA LEU A 53 -2.73 -1.31 6.46
C LEU A 53 -3.99 -0.47 6.22
N VAL A 54 -4.38 -0.27 4.95
CA VAL A 54 -5.48 0.64 4.59
C VAL A 54 -6.42 -0.04 3.61
N ASN A 55 -7.71 0.02 3.88
CA ASN A 55 -8.74 -0.43 2.96
C ASN A 55 -8.95 0.61 1.86
N MET A 56 -8.59 0.25 0.63
CA MET A 56 -8.63 1.14 -0.53
C MET A 56 -9.92 1.00 -1.34
N ARG A 57 -10.99 0.39 -0.79
CA ARG A 57 -12.24 0.13 -1.53
C ARG A 57 -12.90 1.38 -2.12
N HIS A 58 -12.63 2.54 -1.53
CA HIS A 58 -13.17 3.83 -1.95
C HIS A 58 -12.15 4.67 -2.73
N GLN A 59 -10.98 4.12 -3.04
CA GLN A 59 -9.98 4.79 -3.88
C GLN A 59 -10.33 4.65 -5.36
N GLY A 60 -10.37 5.77 -6.07
CA GLY A 60 -10.49 5.82 -7.53
C GLY A 60 -9.15 5.69 -8.24
N TYR A 61 -8.66 4.45 -8.42
CA TYR A 61 -7.36 4.13 -9.03
C TYR A 61 -7.17 4.64 -10.48
N ARG A 62 -8.24 4.85 -11.25
CA ARG A 62 -8.13 5.39 -12.62
C ARG A 62 -7.76 6.87 -12.67
N ARG A 63 -8.08 7.61 -11.62
CA ARG A 63 -7.83 9.07 -11.55
C ARG A 63 -6.54 9.37 -10.82
N ASP A 64 -6.26 8.61 -9.77
CA ASP A 64 -5.09 8.83 -8.92
C ASP A 64 -4.57 7.51 -8.36
N GLU A 65 -3.31 7.24 -8.66
CA GLU A 65 -2.56 6.11 -8.09
C GLU A 65 -1.87 6.60 -6.80
N PRO A 66 -2.04 5.89 -5.66
CA PRO A 66 -1.64 6.43 -4.36
C PRO A 66 -0.14 6.71 -4.22
N ASN A 67 0.70 5.90 -4.87
CA ASN A 67 2.17 5.94 -4.87
C ASN A 67 2.75 6.24 -3.48
N VAL A 68 2.75 5.19 -2.66
CA VAL A 68 3.08 5.23 -1.23
C VAL A 68 4.54 5.57 -0.96
N GLN A 69 4.84 6.36 0.07
CA GLN A 69 6.20 6.68 0.48
C GLN A 69 6.37 6.49 1.99
N PHE A 70 7.51 5.93 2.42
CA PHE A 70 7.84 5.90 3.83
C PHE A 70 8.34 7.27 4.30
N THR A 71 8.01 7.65 5.54
CA THR A 71 8.65 8.81 6.17
C THR A 71 10.13 8.54 6.45
N PRO A 72 10.99 9.58 6.55
CA PRO A 72 12.41 9.40 6.83
C PRO A 72 12.71 8.67 8.15
N ASP A 73 11.81 8.76 9.14
CA ASP A 73 11.91 8.04 10.41
C ASP A 73 11.33 6.61 10.36
N GLY A 74 10.80 6.18 9.21
CA GLY A 74 10.23 4.85 8.97
C GLY A 74 8.93 4.56 9.71
N LYS A 75 8.34 5.52 10.43
CA LYS A 75 7.15 5.28 11.27
C LYS A 75 5.84 5.30 10.51
N TRP A 76 5.80 5.97 9.35
CA TRP A 76 4.57 6.18 8.60
C TRP A 76 4.75 5.81 7.13
N VAL A 77 3.64 5.40 6.52
CA VAL A 77 3.47 5.40 5.08
C VAL A 77 2.53 6.55 4.71
N VAL A 78 3.02 7.48 3.89
CA VAL A 78 2.28 8.63 3.38
C VAL A 78 1.86 8.36 1.94
N PHE A 79 0.64 8.73 1.57
CA PHE A 79 0.11 8.49 0.24
C PHE A 79 -1.01 9.49 -0.11
N ARG A 80 -1.32 9.59 -1.40
CA ARG A 80 -2.47 10.37 -1.87
C ARG A 80 -3.69 9.45 -1.99
N GLY A 81 -4.86 9.98 -1.66
CA GLY A 81 -6.11 9.24 -1.76
C GLY A 81 -7.30 10.14 -2.03
N ASN A 82 -8.36 9.60 -2.61
CA ASN A 82 -9.59 10.34 -2.95
C ASN A 82 -10.84 9.68 -2.37
N PHE A 83 -10.72 9.08 -1.19
CA PHE A 83 -11.79 8.34 -0.51
C PHE A 83 -13.09 9.14 -0.36
N ASP A 84 -12.97 10.45 -0.17
CA ASP A 84 -14.09 11.37 0.08
C ASP A 84 -14.38 12.28 -1.13
N GLY A 85 -13.93 11.90 -2.33
CA GLY A 85 -14.22 12.58 -3.60
C GLY A 85 -13.13 13.55 -4.09
N GLU A 86 -12.36 14.15 -3.18
CA GLU A 86 -11.22 15.01 -3.49
C GLU A 86 -9.89 14.36 -3.11
N VAL A 87 -8.82 14.67 -3.85
CA VAL A 87 -7.48 14.15 -3.54
C VAL A 87 -6.93 14.83 -2.30
N GLN A 88 -6.58 14.04 -1.29
CA GLN A 88 -5.96 14.46 -0.03
C GLN A 88 -4.71 13.64 0.25
N VAL A 89 -3.91 14.10 1.21
CA VAL A 89 -2.74 13.37 1.73
C VAL A 89 -3.13 12.64 3.00
N TYR A 90 -2.82 11.34 3.05
CA TYR A 90 -3.07 10.47 4.19
C TYR A 90 -1.76 9.88 4.69
N ALA A 91 -1.76 9.49 5.96
CA ALA A 91 -0.68 8.74 6.57
C ALA A 91 -1.26 7.57 7.38
N VAL A 92 -0.59 6.43 7.34
CA VAL A 92 -0.87 5.27 8.17
C VAL A 92 0.39 4.87 8.91
N GLU A 93 0.26 4.54 10.20
CA GLU A 93 1.39 4.12 11.02
C GLU A 93 1.84 2.70 10.61
N VAL A 94 3.16 2.48 10.56
CA VAL A 94 3.77 1.17 10.28
C VAL A 94 3.66 0.24 11.49
N ALA A 95 3.59 0.81 12.69
CA ALA A 95 3.36 0.06 13.91
C ALA A 95 1.94 -0.50 13.93
N LYS A 96 1.80 -1.75 14.38
CA LYS A 96 0.47 -2.33 14.61
C LYS A 96 -0.28 -1.55 15.68
N ALA A 97 -1.56 -1.29 15.41
CA ALA A 97 -2.49 -0.85 16.44
C ALA A 97 -2.50 -1.87 17.59
N ARG A 98 -2.51 -1.36 18.82
CA ARG A 98 -2.59 -2.17 20.04
C ARG A 98 -4.03 -2.57 20.35
#